data_AF-A0A1Z7ZCM7-F1
#
_entry.id   AF-A0A1Z7ZCM7-F1
#
_cell.length_a   1.000
_cell.length_b   1.000
_cell.length_c   1.000
_cell.angle_alpha   90.00
_cell.angle_beta   90.00
_cell.angle_gamma   90.00
#
_symmetry.space_group_name_H-M   'P 1'
#
loop_
_entity.id
_entity.type
_entity.pdbx_description
1 polymer ?
#
loop_
_entity_poly.entity_id
_entity_poly.type
_entity_poly.pdbx_seq_one_letter_code
_entity_poly.pdbx_strand_id
1 'polypeptide(L)'
;MLLISNTYWMGMPFNYKGELPENTQREPVYLQAQDMRETAGVFYTPDQANTQKIAVLVMHPKVDFSRHYCIPGFLRAGIAVLGMTTRCLHNDATAIHEDLLLDVAAAVSFLKEQRGFDQVVLFGNSGGGALFAMYQAQAQKAGGDRFALTPAGDPTKLPKANLIPGDAFVAVSVHRGEGEVLQEAMDPAVADESDPRLTNDALDMYHPNNGFIQPSNPSSYSLAFVEQFRTGQKARVRRLDVMAQSMVDEARHYERLYKSSKESLNFHERHKVGRLGATERVMVVYRTMANLHYTDPTLDPSPRHYGSLLSDRPDLMNQQYMGFGRICRPEAWLSTWSSLSSNANLVRNMAQITGIPIFYGYACKDKEIYPKEDAAVIRGAITVEDQCYREYEAEHYFEPAFGEKSAPDVERLMADVVPWVLERFGR
;
A
#
# COMPACT_ATOMS: atom_id res chain seq x y z
N MET A 1 -19.70 -0.61 -20.55
CA MET A 1 -19.68 0.64 -19.76
C MET A 1 -18.28 0.77 -19.18
N LEU A 2 -17.54 1.82 -19.54
CA LEU A 2 -16.24 2.09 -18.91
C LEU A 2 -16.52 2.68 -17.53
N LEU A 3 -16.22 1.92 -16.47
CA LEU A 3 -16.46 2.36 -15.09
C LEU A 3 -15.22 2.95 -14.42
N ILE A 4 -14.04 2.73 -15.01
CA ILE A 4 -12.79 3.19 -14.44
C ILE A 4 -12.54 4.63 -14.92
N SER A 5 -12.05 5.50 -14.04
CA SER A 5 -11.73 6.88 -14.36
C SER A 5 -10.73 6.99 -15.52
N ASN A 6 -10.93 8.00 -16.37
CA ASN A 6 -10.10 8.21 -17.56
C ASN A 6 -8.63 8.51 -17.20
N THR A 7 -8.39 9.20 -16.09
CA THR A 7 -7.04 9.50 -15.57
C THR A 7 -6.29 8.24 -15.18
N TYR A 8 -6.97 7.26 -14.57
CA TYR A 8 -6.36 5.98 -14.19
C TYR A 8 -6.01 5.13 -15.42
N TRP A 9 -6.85 5.15 -16.47
CA TRP A 9 -6.64 4.40 -17.70
C TRP A 9 -5.47 4.88 -18.58
N MET A 10 -5.08 6.15 -18.53
CA MET A 10 -4.12 6.76 -19.47
C MET A 10 -2.64 6.65 -19.07
N GLY A 11 -2.22 5.47 -18.62
CA GLY A 11 -0.79 5.14 -18.53
C GLY A 11 -0.13 5.51 -17.19
N MET A 12 -0.85 5.21 -16.11
CA MET A 12 -0.42 5.31 -14.72
C MET A 12 -0.25 6.77 -14.23
N PRO A 13 -1.16 7.30 -13.39
CA PRO A 13 -1.16 8.71 -12.98
C PRO A 13 0.11 9.11 -12.22
N PHE A 14 0.81 8.14 -11.63
CA PHE A 14 2.03 8.35 -10.86
C PHE A 14 3.33 8.43 -11.70
N ASN A 15 3.27 8.25 -13.02
CA ASN A 15 4.47 8.37 -13.87
C ASN A 15 4.86 9.83 -14.09
N TYR A 16 6.16 10.15 -14.04
CA TYR A 16 6.63 11.49 -14.39
C TYR A 16 6.22 11.88 -15.80
N LYS A 17 5.95 13.18 -15.97
CA LYS A 17 5.64 13.80 -17.25
C LYS A 17 6.82 14.66 -17.70
N GLY A 18 6.93 14.86 -19.01
CA GLY A 18 8.02 15.63 -19.60
C GLY A 18 9.35 14.87 -19.70
N GLU A 19 10.40 15.61 -20.06
CA GLU A 19 11.75 15.08 -20.22
C GLU A 19 12.50 15.04 -18.89
N LEU A 20 13.41 14.07 -18.76
CA LEU A 20 14.37 14.04 -17.66
C LEU A 20 15.44 15.13 -17.90
N PRO A 21 16.12 15.60 -16.84
CA PRO A 21 17.24 16.52 -16.99
C PRO A 21 18.28 16.00 -17.97
N GLU A 22 18.92 16.90 -18.71
CA GLU A 22 20.01 16.56 -19.63
C GLU A 22 21.09 15.73 -18.92
N ASN A 23 21.73 14.82 -19.67
CA ASN A 23 22.77 13.90 -19.17
C ASN A 23 22.33 12.89 -18.08
N THR A 24 21.03 12.80 -17.75
CA THR A 24 20.52 11.75 -16.85
C THR A 24 20.84 10.35 -17.40
N GLN A 25 21.51 9.53 -16.59
CA GLN A 25 21.73 8.12 -16.90
C GLN A 25 20.60 7.27 -16.33
N ARG A 26 20.24 6.21 -17.06
CA ARG A 26 19.19 5.24 -16.69
C ARG A 26 19.78 3.84 -16.78
N GLU A 27 19.92 3.19 -15.64
CA GLU A 27 20.45 1.83 -15.52
C GLU A 27 19.33 0.89 -15.05
N PRO A 28 18.90 -0.09 -15.87
CA PRO A 28 18.08 -1.20 -15.37
C PRO A 28 18.87 -1.98 -14.33
N VAL A 29 18.26 -2.25 -13.17
CA VAL A 29 18.89 -3.00 -12.09
C VAL A 29 18.08 -4.22 -11.71
N TYR A 30 18.77 -5.28 -11.33
CA TYR A 30 18.21 -6.51 -10.78
C TYR A 30 18.83 -6.74 -9.41
N LEU A 31 18.00 -6.74 -8.38
CA LEU A 31 18.45 -6.85 -6.99
C LEU A 31 17.91 -8.14 -6.39
N GLN A 32 18.83 -8.95 -5.86
CA GLN A 32 18.50 -10.17 -5.16
C GLN A 32 18.35 -9.89 -3.66
N ALA A 33 17.16 -10.15 -3.13
CA ALA A 33 16.89 -10.13 -1.70
C ALA A 33 17.57 -11.30 -0.99
N GLN A 34 17.69 -11.20 0.35
CA GLN A 34 18.39 -12.18 1.19
C GLN A 34 17.75 -13.58 1.18
N ASP A 35 16.54 -13.71 0.63
CA ASP A 35 15.86 -14.98 0.41
C ASP A 35 15.89 -15.45 -1.05
N MET A 36 16.84 -14.93 -1.82
CA MET A 36 17.13 -15.28 -3.21
C MET A 36 16.07 -14.85 -4.22
N ARG A 37 15.03 -14.13 -3.81
CA ARG A 37 14.07 -13.52 -4.72
C ARG A 37 14.71 -12.32 -5.40
N GLU A 38 14.52 -12.23 -6.71
CA GLU A 38 15.00 -11.10 -7.50
C GLU A 38 13.86 -10.12 -7.78
N THR A 39 14.17 -8.84 -7.73
CA THR A 39 13.30 -7.73 -8.09
C THR A 39 14.02 -6.82 -9.07
N ALA A 40 13.26 -6.07 -9.88
CA ALA A 40 13.81 -5.22 -10.91
C ALA A 40 13.39 -3.76 -10.72
N GLY A 41 14.17 -2.86 -11.29
CA GLY A 41 13.89 -1.44 -11.27
C GLY A 41 14.80 -0.66 -12.20
N VAL A 42 14.80 0.66 -12.01
CA VAL A 42 15.66 1.58 -12.75
C VAL A 42 16.36 2.50 -11.77
N PHE A 43 17.68 2.53 -11.86
CA PHE A 43 18.53 3.48 -11.16
C PHE A 43 18.82 4.68 -12.05
N TYR A 44 18.46 5.86 -11.57
CA TYR A 44 18.63 7.14 -12.23
C TYR A 44 19.77 7.91 -11.59
N THR A 45 20.77 8.25 -12.40
CA THR A 45 21.92 9.06 -11.96
C THR A 45 21.82 10.44 -12.64
N PRO A 46 21.89 11.55 -11.87
CA PRO A 46 21.92 12.90 -12.42
C PRO A 46 23.27 13.19 -13.08
N ASP A 47 23.39 14.37 -13.69
CA ASP A 47 24.68 14.84 -14.24
C ASP A 47 25.76 14.85 -13.16
N GLN A 48 26.92 14.26 -13.47
CA GLN A 48 28.07 14.12 -12.57
C GLN A 48 28.56 15.45 -12.00
N ALA A 49 28.39 16.56 -12.74
CA ALA A 49 28.84 17.87 -12.30
C ALA A 49 28.14 18.36 -11.02
N ASN A 50 26.93 17.88 -10.72
CA ASN A 50 26.10 18.36 -9.61
C ASN A 50 25.72 17.26 -8.59
N THR A 51 26.36 16.09 -8.63
CA THR A 51 25.93 14.92 -7.85
C THR A 51 26.12 15.08 -6.33
N GLN A 52 25.03 14.85 -5.59
CA GLN A 52 24.99 14.71 -4.14
C GLN A 52 25.32 13.28 -3.71
N LYS A 53 25.76 13.09 -2.46
CA LYS A 53 25.86 11.75 -1.83
C LYS A 53 24.57 11.28 -1.18
N ILE A 54 23.46 11.65 -1.82
CA ILE A 54 22.11 11.31 -1.40
C ILE A 54 21.47 10.48 -2.52
N ALA A 55 20.82 9.39 -2.15
CA ALA A 55 19.92 8.66 -3.03
C ALA A 55 18.51 8.59 -2.44
N VAL A 56 17.51 8.53 -3.32
CA VAL A 56 16.11 8.32 -2.93
C VAL A 56 15.67 6.93 -3.41
N LEU A 57 15.10 6.13 -2.52
CA LEU A 57 14.43 4.89 -2.86
C LEU A 57 12.92 5.13 -2.99
N VAL A 58 12.36 4.76 -4.13
CA VAL A 58 10.93 4.85 -4.43
C VAL A 58 10.40 3.45 -4.74
N MET A 59 9.42 2.99 -3.98
CA MET A 59 8.82 1.67 -4.16
C MET A 59 7.38 1.64 -3.64
N HIS A 60 6.56 0.76 -4.23
CA HIS A 60 5.18 0.50 -3.82
C HIS A 60 4.98 -1.01 -3.66
N PRO A 61 4.16 -1.49 -2.71
CA PRO A 61 3.91 -2.93 -2.50
C PRO A 61 3.57 -3.71 -3.76
N LYS A 62 2.84 -3.08 -4.69
CA LYS A 62 2.17 -3.74 -5.81
C LYS A 62 2.23 -3.00 -7.16
N VAL A 63 2.81 -1.80 -7.19
CA VAL A 63 2.77 -0.90 -8.36
C VAL A 63 4.18 -0.61 -8.83
N ASP A 64 4.36 -0.43 -10.13
CA ASP A 64 5.65 -0.07 -10.71
C ASP A 64 5.96 1.41 -10.49
N PHE A 65 6.81 1.69 -9.49
CA PHE A 65 7.31 3.04 -9.21
C PHE A 65 8.69 3.32 -9.83
N SER A 66 9.14 2.49 -10.78
CA SER A 66 10.39 2.74 -11.52
C SER A 66 10.36 4.06 -12.31
N ARG A 67 9.17 4.61 -12.59
CA ARG A 67 8.99 5.88 -13.33
C ARG A 67 8.22 6.93 -12.54
N HIS A 68 8.25 6.86 -11.21
CA HIS A 68 7.49 7.74 -10.32
C HIS A 68 7.72 9.25 -10.57
N TYR A 69 6.69 10.08 -10.37
CA TYR A 69 6.69 11.51 -10.67
C TYR A 69 7.72 12.34 -9.91
N CYS A 70 8.22 11.85 -8.77
CA CYS A 70 9.22 12.56 -7.97
C CYS A 70 10.62 12.54 -8.61
N ILE A 71 10.89 11.59 -9.51
CA ILE A 71 12.23 11.33 -10.07
C ILE A 71 12.86 12.60 -10.69
N PRO A 72 12.19 13.34 -11.60
CA PRO A 72 12.82 14.51 -12.22
C PRO A 72 13.18 15.62 -11.22
N GLY A 73 12.39 15.78 -10.15
CA GLY A 73 12.62 16.79 -9.12
C GLY A 73 13.95 16.55 -8.38
N PHE A 74 14.19 15.31 -7.95
CA PHE A 74 15.43 14.92 -7.29
C PHE A 74 16.63 14.97 -8.24
N LEU A 75 16.48 14.52 -9.48
CA LEU A 75 17.58 14.54 -10.45
C LEU A 75 18.05 15.96 -10.76
N ARG A 76 17.14 16.94 -10.87
CA ARG A 76 17.51 18.36 -11.05
C ARG A 76 18.34 18.90 -9.87
N ALA A 77 18.16 18.33 -8.69
CA ALA A 77 18.90 18.68 -7.48
C ALA A 77 20.20 17.89 -7.30
N GLY A 78 20.59 17.08 -8.30
CA GLY A 78 21.79 16.25 -8.20
C GLY A 78 21.63 15.03 -7.30
N ILE A 79 20.39 14.65 -6.94
CA ILE A 79 20.10 13.50 -6.08
C ILE A 79 19.76 12.30 -6.95
N ALA A 80 20.42 11.17 -6.74
CA ALA A 80 20.14 9.93 -7.47
C ALA A 80 18.83 9.30 -6.99
N VAL A 81 18.15 8.57 -7.87
CA VAL A 81 16.88 7.92 -7.54
C VAL A 81 16.87 6.47 -7.99
N LEU A 82 16.50 5.56 -7.09
CA LEU A 82 16.23 4.16 -7.39
C LEU A 82 14.73 3.93 -7.31
N GLY A 83 14.09 3.72 -8.46
CA GLY A 83 12.71 3.28 -8.53
C GLY A 83 12.65 1.76 -8.72
N MET A 84 12.07 1.05 -7.76
CA MET A 84 12.02 -0.43 -7.76
C MET A 84 10.58 -0.94 -7.74
N THR A 85 10.39 -2.12 -8.31
CA THR A 85 9.20 -2.95 -8.03
C THR A 85 9.50 -3.88 -6.86
N THR A 86 8.46 -4.36 -6.19
CA THR A 86 8.59 -5.51 -5.28
C THR A 86 8.46 -6.83 -6.06
N ARG A 87 8.64 -7.95 -5.36
CA ARG A 87 8.28 -9.29 -5.86
C ARG A 87 6.78 -9.49 -6.13
N CYS A 88 5.94 -8.51 -5.78
CA CYS A 88 4.47 -8.57 -5.85
C CYS A 88 3.87 -7.54 -6.81
N LEU A 89 4.62 -7.08 -7.83
CA LEU A 89 4.09 -6.22 -8.89
C LEU A 89 2.80 -6.83 -9.49
N HIS A 90 1.69 -6.08 -9.41
CA HIS A 90 0.35 -6.48 -9.87
C HIS A 90 -0.17 -7.82 -9.31
N ASN A 91 0.32 -8.25 -8.14
CA ASN A 91 -0.03 -9.53 -7.55
C ASN A 91 -0.58 -9.37 -6.13
N ASP A 92 -1.91 -9.31 -6.04
CA ASP A 92 -2.63 -9.36 -4.75
C ASP A 92 -2.73 -10.77 -4.18
N ALA A 93 -2.59 -11.78 -5.05
CA ALA A 93 -2.96 -13.15 -4.72
C ALA A 93 -2.05 -13.77 -3.65
N THR A 94 -0.78 -13.40 -3.66
CA THR A 94 0.24 -14.02 -2.80
C THR A 94 1.11 -12.99 -2.08
N ALA A 95 0.64 -11.75 -1.94
CA ALA A 95 1.40 -10.68 -1.29
C ALA A 95 1.49 -10.86 0.23
N ILE A 96 2.69 -11.14 0.74
CA ILE A 96 3.03 -11.17 2.16
C ILE A 96 3.91 -9.96 2.47
N HIS A 97 3.37 -9.00 3.21
CA HIS A 97 4.02 -7.72 3.49
C HIS A 97 5.36 -7.87 4.22
N GLU A 98 5.48 -8.86 5.12
CA GLU A 98 6.73 -9.16 5.82
C GLU A 98 7.86 -9.54 4.87
N ASP A 99 7.55 -10.26 3.78
CA ASP A 99 8.55 -10.65 2.77
C ASP A 99 8.98 -9.44 1.92
N LEU A 100 8.09 -8.47 1.67
CA LEU A 100 8.40 -7.27 0.89
C LEU A 100 9.48 -6.40 1.56
N LEU A 101 9.64 -6.49 2.89
CA LEU A 101 10.70 -5.78 3.60
C LEU A 101 12.10 -6.25 3.18
N LEU A 102 12.23 -7.49 2.71
CA LEU A 102 13.50 -8.01 2.20
C LEU A 102 13.85 -7.39 0.84
N ASP A 103 12.85 -7.04 0.03
CA ASP A 103 13.05 -6.33 -1.24
C ASP A 103 13.50 -4.89 -0.95
N VAL A 104 12.87 -4.22 0.03
CA VAL A 104 13.32 -2.89 0.50
C VAL A 104 14.77 -2.98 0.98
N ALA A 105 15.11 -4.00 1.78
CA ALA A 105 16.46 -4.19 2.29
C ALA A 105 17.50 -4.33 1.18
N ALA A 106 17.19 -5.10 0.14
CA ALA A 106 18.07 -5.26 -1.01
C ALA A 106 18.35 -3.92 -1.70
N ALA A 107 17.32 -3.11 -1.89
CA ALA A 107 17.43 -1.79 -2.50
C ALA A 107 18.24 -0.80 -1.64
N VAL A 108 18.00 -0.76 -0.33
CA VAL A 108 18.79 0.11 0.58
C VAL A 108 20.25 -0.33 0.64
N SER A 109 20.52 -1.63 0.80
CA SER A 109 21.90 -2.16 0.78
C SER A 109 22.61 -1.87 -0.53
N PHE A 110 21.93 -2.03 -1.67
CA PHE A 110 22.50 -1.66 -2.96
C PHE A 110 22.93 -0.18 -3.02
N LEU A 111 22.08 0.74 -2.55
CA LEU A 111 22.39 2.17 -2.53
C LEU A 111 23.55 2.50 -1.59
N LYS A 112 23.55 1.98 -0.36
CA LYS A 112 24.56 2.25 0.66
C LYS A 112 25.90 1.56 0.37
N GLU A 113 25.87 0.24 0.14
CA GLU A 113 27.07 -0.60 0.12
C GLU A 113 27.67 -0.73 -1.29
N GLN A 114 26.85 -0.81 -2.35
CA GLN A 114 27.36 -0.99 -3.72
C GLN A 114 27.53 0.33 -4.48
N ARG A 115 26.60 1.27 -4.32
CA ARG A 115 26.66 2.59 -4.96
C ARG A 115 27.34 3.66 -4.10
N GLY A 116 27.56 3.39 -2.81
CA GLY A 116 28.35 4.25 -1.93
C GLY A 116 27.72 5.62 -1.67
N PHE A 117 26.39 5.66 -1.50
CA PHE A 117 25.67 6.85 -1.02
C PHE A 117 25.76 6.97 0.49
N ASP A 118 25.98 8.18 0.98
CA ASP A 118 26.06 8.46 2.42
C ASP A 118 24.67 8.45 3.05
N GLN A 119 23.66 8.91 2.30
CA GLN A 119 22.28 9.08 2.75
C GLN A 119 21.30 8.42 1.77
N VAL A 120 20.33 7.67 2.30
CA VAL A 120 19.21 7.04 1.58
C VAL A 120 17.90 7.54 2.17
N VAL A 121 17.17 8.30 1.37
CA VAL A 121 15.82 8.79 1.69
C VAL A 121 14.80 7.79 1.17
N LEU A 122 13.89 7.34 2.04
CA LEU A 122 12.74 6.52 1.65
C LEU A 122 11.62 7.45 1.18
N PHE A 123 11.13 7.30 -0.05
CA PHE A 123 9.99 8.08 -0.57
C PHE A 123 8.79 7.16 -0.77
N GLY A 124 7.81 7.27 0.12
CA GLY A 124 6.55 6.53 0.08
C GLY A 124 5.40 7.40 -0.40
N ASN A 125 4.75 6.99 -1.49
CA ASN A 125 3.45 7.52 -1.91
C ASN A 125 2.38 6.41 -1.83
N SER A 126 1.17 6.76 -1.38
CA SER A 126 0.07 5.80 -1.24
C SER A 126 0.47 4.61 -0.36
N GLY A 127 0.32 3.36 -0.84
CA GLY A 127 0.76 2.15 -0.14
C GLY A 127 2.27 2.03 0.06
N GLY A 128 3.08 2.78 -0.70
CA GLY A 128 4.52 2.90 -0.47
C GLY A 128 4.83 3.47 0.92
N GLY A 129 3.93 4.31 1.48
CA GLY A 129 4.05 4.82 2.83
C GLY A 129 3.98 3.72 3.89
N ALA A 130 2.99 2.83 3.79
CA ALA A 130 2.82 1.74 4.74
C ALA A 130 3.99 0.75 4.67
N LEU A 131 4.48 0.47 3.45
CA LEU A 131 5.66 -0.35 3.19
C LEU A 131 6.91 0.22 3.87
N PHE A 132 7.24 1.48 3.62
CA PHE A 132 8.45 2.08 4.17
C PHE A 132 8.33 2.35 5.68
N ALA A 133 7.16 2.70 6.19
CA ALA A 133 6.95 2.82 7.63
C ALA A 133 7.19 1.47 8.34
N MET A 134 6.63 0.39 7.80
CA MET A 134 6.84 -0.96 8.32
C MET A 134 8.32 -1.37 8.21
N TYR A 135 8.97 -1.12 7.07
CA TYR A 135 10.40 -1.37 6.89
C TYR A 135 11.23 -0.64 7.94
N GLN A 136 11.07 0.68 8.04
CA GLN A 136 11.87 1.52 8.92
C GLN A 136 11.70 1.09 10.39
N ALA A 137 10.47 0.83 10.83
CA ALA A 137 10.18 0.36 12.17
C ALA A 137 10.85 -1.00 12.50
N GLN A 138 11.06 -1.87 11.51
CA GLN A 138 11.76 -3.14 11.70
C GLN A 138 13.27 -3.01 11.55
N ALA A 139 13.75 -2.16 10.64
CA ALA A 139 15.17 -1.91 10.42
C ALA A 139 15.84 -1.24 11.64
N GLN A 140 15.09 -0.42 12.39
CA GLN A 140 15.56 0.21 13.64
C GLN A 140 15.59 -0.74 14.85
N LYS A 141 15.08 -1.96 14.72
CA LYS A 141 15.10 -2.98 15.80
C LYS A 141 16.29 -3.92 15.66
N ALA A 142 16.75 -4.42 16.80
CA ALA A 142 17.61 -5.60 16.83
C ALA A 142 16.88 -6.80 16.22
N GLY A 143 17.63 -7.72 15.60
CA GLY A 143 17.06 -8.87 14.89
C GLY A 143 16.03 -9.66 15.72
N GLY A 144 16.36 -9.97 16.98
CA GLY A 144 15.47 -10.72 17.88
C GLY A 144 14.12 -10.06 18.18
N ASP A 145 14.01 -8.74 18.01
CA ASP A 145 12.79 -7.96 18.32
C ASP A 145 11.93 -7.67 17.08
N ARG A 146 12.35 -8.15 15.91
CA ARG A 146 11.60 -8.02 14.66
C ARG A 146 10.48 -9.06 14.58
N PHE A 147 9.53 -8.86 13.67
CA PHE A 147 8.41 -9.79 13.47
C PHE A 147 8.91 -11.21 13.19
N ALA A 148 8.80 -12.11 14.17
CA ALA A 148 9.22 -13.49 14.03
C ALA A 148 8.25 -14.33 13.19
N LEU A 149 6.96 -13.95 13.19
CA LEU A 149 5.89 -14.63 12.47
C LEU A 149 5.09 -13.65 11.61
N THR A 150 4.55 -14.12 10.48
CA THR A 150 3.48 -13.43 9.75
C THR A 150 2.17 -13.47 10.55
N PRO A 151 1.15 -12.67 10.21
CA PRO A 151 -0.17 -12.76 10.84
C PRO A 151 -0.83 -14.13 10.67
N ALA A 152 -0.51 -14.85 9.60
CA ALA A 152 -0.94 -16.23 9.41
C ALA A 152 -0.19 -17.22 10.32
N GLY A 153 0.93 -16.82 10.92
CA GLY A 153 1.74 -17.63 11.84
C GLY A 153 2.95 -18.32 11.20
N ASP A 154 3.31 -17.98 9.96
CA ASP A 154 4.49 -18.54 9.30
C ASP A 154 5.76 -17.81 9.75
N PRO A 155 6.90 -18.50 9.91
CA PRO A 155 8.14 -17.87 10.30
C PRO A 155 8.63 -16.89 9.23
N THR A 156 8.93 -15.65 9.63
CA THR A 156 9.58 -14.69 8.73
C THR A 156 11.10 -14.87 8.74
N LYS A 157 11.75 -14.20 7.79
CA LYS A 157 13.23 -14.12 7.72
C LYS A 157 13.80 -12.88 8.43
N LEU A 158 12.94 -11.97 8.90
CA LEU A 158 13.31 -10.66 9.42
C LEU A 158 14.24 -10.71 10.64
N PRO A 159 14.12 -11.68 11.58
CA PRO A 159 15.02 -11.73 12.72
C PRO A 159 16.49 -11.98 12.38
N LYS A 160 16.75 -12.56 11.19
CA LYS A 160 18.10 -12.87 10.71
C LYS A 160 18.55 -11.97 9.55
N ALA A 161 17.64 -11.21 8.97
CA ALA A 161 17.94 -10.36 7.83
C ALA A 161 18.81 -9.18 8.23
N ASN A 162 19.75 -8.77 7.38
CA ASN A 162 20.39 -7.46 7.50
C ASN A 162 19.43 -6.38 6.99
N LEU A 163 18.99 -5.45 7.84
CA LEU A 163 18.10 -4.35 7.47
C LEU A 163 18.80 -3.04 7.83
N ILE A 164 19.32 -2.33 6.83
CA ILE A 164 19.90 -1.00 7.02
C ILE A 164 18.75 0.02 7.05
N PRO A 165 18.55 0.78 8.13
CA PRO A 165 17.51 1.81 8.14
C PRO A 165 17.80 2.89 7.08
N GLY A 166 16.74 3.48 6.53
CA GLY A 166 16.86 4.71 5.77
C GLY A 166 17.17 5.89 6.70
N ASP A 167 17.75 6.95 6.15
CA ASP A 167 18.19 8.12 6.93
C ASP A 167 17.12 9.21 7.01
N ALA A 168 16.10 9.16 6.15
CA ALA A 168 14.92 10.03 6.21
C ALA A 168 13.73 9.35 5.54
N PHE A 169 12.53 9.80 5.89
CA PHE A 169 11.30 9.29 5.30
C PHE A 169 10.43 10.44 4.77
N VAL A 170 10.15 10.41 3.47
CA VAL A 170 9.21 11.30 2.80
C VAL A 170 7.93 10.51 2.52
N ALA A 171 6.87 10.83 3.26
CA ALA A 171 5.54 10.27 3.10
C ALA A 171 4.64 11.27 2.37
N VAL A 172 4.07 10.88 1.22
CA VAL A 172 3.25 11.76 0.38
C VAL A 172 1.92 11.09 0.05
N SER A 173 0.79 11.67 0.45
CA SER A 173 -0.56 11.10 0.25
C SER A 173 -0.56 9.60 0.57
N VAL A 174 -0.10 9.27 1.79
CA VAL A 174 -0.02 7.89 2.28
C VAL A 174 -1.29 7.53 3.02
N HIS A 175 -1.82 6.34 2.77
CA HIS A 175 -2.99 5.82 3.48
C HIS A 175 -2.58 5.04 4.74
N ARG A 176 -3.52 4.76 5.64
CA ARG A 176 -3.26 4.06 6.92
C ARG A 176 -2.76 2.61 6.78
N GLY A 177 -2.91 2.02 5.59
CA GLY A 177 -2.45 0.68 5.23
C GLY A 177 -3.50 0.01 4.36
N GLU A 178 -3.10 -0.93 3.50
CA GLU A 178 -4.06 -1.55 2.56
C GLU A 178 -5.22 -2.27 3.26
N GLY A 179 -4.99 -2.83 4.45
CA GLY A 179 -6.06 -3.42 5.25
C GLY A 179 -7.09 -2.39 5.75
N GLU A 180 -6.63 -1.20 6.15
CA GLU A 180 -7.53 -0.12 6.60
C GLU A 180 -8.34 0.45 5.43
N VAL A 181 -7.67 0.72 4.30
CA VAL A 181 -8.33 1.15 3.05
C VAL A 181 -9.39 0.14 2.63
N LEU A 182 -9.06 -1.15 2.64
CA LEU A 182 -10.00 -2.19 2.26
C LEU A 182 -11.16 -2.30 3.26
N GLN A 183 -10.93 -2.19 4.57
CA GLN A 183 -12.02 -2.21 5.55
C GLN A 183 -13.02 -1.08 5.28
N GLU A 184 -12.55 0.13 4.97
CA GLU A 184 -13.43 1.25 4.67
C GLU A 184 -14.15 1.12 3.34
N ALA A 185 -13.57 0.41 2.37
CA ALA A 185 -14.20 0.12 1.08
C ALA A 185 -15.00 -1.19 1.08
N MET A 186 -14.99 -1.94 2.18
CA MET A 186 -15.66 -3.24 2.28
C MET A 186 -17.18 -3.03 2.25
N ASP A 187 -17.89 -3.74 1.37
CA ASP A 187 -19.36 -3.68 1.37
C ASP A 187 -19.94 -4.60 2.45
N PRO A 188 -20.52 -4.08 3.54
CA PRO A 188 -21.06 -4.91 4.59
C PRO A 188 -22.40 -5.55 4.22
N ALA A 189 -23.02 -5.14 3.10
CA ALA A 189 -24.30 -5.64 2.64
C ALA A 189 -24.19 -6.99 1.93
N VAL A 190 -23.00 -7.51 1.66
CA VAL A 190 -22.83 -8.90 1.18
C VAL A 190 -23.35 -9.86 2.23
N ALA A 191 -24.47 -10.51 1.93
CA ALA A 191 -25.14 -11.42 2.84
C ALA A 191 -24.51 -12.82 2.84
N ASP A 192 -23.94 -13.24 1.71
CA ASP A 192 -23.29 -14.53 1.51
C ASP A 192 -22.01 -14.35 0.67
N GLU A 193 -20.86 -14.80 1.18
CA GLU A 193 -19.58 -14.71 0.46
C GLU A 193 -19.51 -15.65 -0.76
N SER A 194 -20.40 -16.66 -0.84
CA SER A 194 -20.50 -17.59 -1.96
C SER A 194 -21.44 -17.13 -3.08
N ASP A 195 -22.35 -16.18 -2.79
CA ASP A 195 -23.20 -15.52 -3.79
C ASP A 195 -23.21 -14.00 -3.58
N PRO A 196 -22.32 -13.25 -4.25
CA PRO A 196 -22.15 -11.81 -4.01
C PRO A 196 -23.34 -10.95 -4.45
N ARG A 197 -24.33 -11.55 -5.12
CA ARG A 197 -25.57 -10.90 -5.54
C ARG A 197 -26.57 -10.77 -4.38
N LEU A 198 -26.44 -11.63 -3.36
CA LEU A 198 -27.30 -11.58 -2.18
C LEU A 198 -26.92 -10.38 -1.31
N THR A 199 -27.88 -9.47 -1.15
CA THR A 199 -27.69 -8.17 -0.51
C THR A 199 -28.59 -8.05 0.71
N ASN A 200 -28.02 -7.53 1.81
CA ASN A 200 -28.77 -7.06 2.96
C ASN A 200 -29.07 -5.56 2.77
N ASP A 201 -30.28 -5.25 2.34
CA ASP A 201 -30.70 -3.87 2.04
C ASP A 201 -30.54 -2.91 3.23
N ALA A 202 -30.60 -3.40 4.48
CA ALA A 202 -30.41 -2.57 5.67
C ALA A 202 -28.95 -2.10 5.86
N LEU A 203 -27.99 -2.68 5.13
CA LEU A 203 -26.58 -2.30 5.13
C LEU A 203 -26.10 -1.80 3.77
N ASP A 204 -26.95 -1.79 2.74
CA ASP A 204 -26.57 -1.37 1.40
C ASP A 204 -26.51 0.17 1.32
N MET A 205 -25.29 0.72 1.32
CA MET A 205 -25.10 2.17 1.19
C MET A 205 -25.58 2.74 -0.14
N TYR A 206 -25.83 1.90 -1.15
CA TYR A 206 -26.36 2.30 -2.45
C TYR A 206 -27.89 2.15 -2.55
N HIS A 207 -28.55 1.79 -1.43
CA HIS A 207 -30.00 1.74 -1.35
C HIS A 207 -30.58 3.12 -0.98
N PRO A 208 -31.59 3.66 -1.70
CA PRO A 208 -32.13 5.01 -1.46
C PRO A 208 -32.66 5.23 -0.03
N ASN A 209 -33.27 4.21 0.58
CA ASN A 209 -33.76 4.30 1.98
C ASN A 209 -32.64 4.56 3.01
N ASN A 210 -31.38 4.28 2.67
CA ASN A 210 -30.25 4.51 3.56
C ASN A 210 -29.62 5.89 3.35
N GLY A 211 -30.06 6.68 2.36
CA GLY A 211 -29.55 8.02 2.07
C GLY A 211 -28.83 8.18 0.73
N PHE A 212 -28.73 7.10 -0.07
CA PHE A 212 -28.17 7.17 -1.41
C PHE A 212 -29.05 7.98 -2.35
N ILE A 213 -28.43 8.87 -3.13
CA ILE A 213 -29.13 9.60 -4.19
C ILE A 213 -28.47 9.36 -5.55
N GLN A 214 -29.19 9.69 -6.63
CA GLN A 214 -28.73 9.43 -7.98
C GLN A 214 -27.37 10.12 -8.25
N PRO A 215 -26.31 9.36 -8.60
CA PRO A 215 -25.01 9.93 -8.93
C PRO A 215 -25.08 10.89 -10.13
N SER A 216 -24.27 11.94 -10.17
CA SER A 216 -23.21 12.31 -9.21
C SER A 216 -23.67 13.30 -8.12
N ASN A 217 -24.97 13.35 -7.81
CA ASN A 217 -25.43 14.18 -6.70
C ASN A 217 -24.94 13.58 -5.35
N PRO A 218 -24.59 14.43 -4.36
CA PRO A 218 -24.04 13.96 -3.09
C PRO A 218 -25.09 13.30 -2.20
N SER A 219 -24.85 12.05 -1.80
CA SER A 219 -25.64 11.33 -0.79
C SER A 219 -25.54 12.01 0.58
N SER A 220 -26.46 11.67 1.47
CA SER A 220 -26.37 12.03 2.89
C SER A 220 -26.84 10.88 3.77
N TYR A 221 -25.95 10.38 4.61
CA TYR A 221 -26.22 9.26 5.50
C TYR A 221 -26.54 9.74 6.92
N SER A 222 -27.57 9.15 7.55
CA SER A 222 -27.84 9.42 8.96
C SER A 222 -26.71 8.90 9.86
N LEU A 223 -26.45 9.56 10.99
CA LEU A 223 -25.42 9.12 11.95
C LEU A 223 -25.62 7.65 12.39
N ALA A 224 -26.86 7.26 12.64
CA ALA A 224 -27.19 5.88 13.01
C ALA A 224 -26.82 4.87 11.89
N PHE A 225 -27.05 5.23 10.62
CA PHE A 225 -26.64 4.38 9.50
C PHE A 225 -25.12 4.33 9.36
N VAL A 226 -24.42 5.45 9.51
CA VAL A 226 -22.95 5.48 9.47
C VAL A 226 -22.35 4.54 10.52
N GLU A 227 -22.82 4.61 11.78
CA GLU A 227 -22.37 3.74 12.86
C GLU A 227 -22.65 2.26 12.59
N GLN A 228 -23.86 1.95 12.12
CA GLN A 228 -24.27 0.59 11.76
C GLN A 228 -23.43 0.05 10.60
N PHE A 229 -23.20 0.86 9.57
CA PHE A 229 -22.45 0.50 8.37
C PHE A 229 -20.99 0.21 8.71
N ARG A 230 -20.30 1.13 9.42
CA ARG A 230 -18.91 0.94 9.87
C ARG A 230 -18.76 -0.30 10.76
N THR A 231 -19.73 -0.56 11.63
CA THR A 231 -19.78 -1.80 12.42
C THR A 231 -19.90 -3.04 11.52
N GLY A 232 -20.77 -2.98 10.51
CA GLY A 232 -20.93 -4.03 9.51
C GLY A 232 -19.65 -4.32 8.72
N GLN A 233 -18.91 -3.28 8.32
CA GLN A 233 -17.64 -3.41 7.58
C GLN A 233 -16.62 -4.22 8.40
N LYS A 234 -16.40 -3.80 9.65
CA LYS A 234 -15.50 -4.49 10.58
C LYS A 234 -15.97 -5.93 10.87
N ALA A 235 -17.27 -6.15 10.99
CA ALA A 235 -17.83 -7.48 11.20
C ALA A 235 -17.58 -8.40 9.98
N ARG A 236 -17.67 -7.88 8.75
CA ARG A 236 -17.35 -8.64 7.54
C ARG A 236 -15.87 -8.98 7.46
N VAL A 237 -14.96 -8.03 7.71
CA VAL A 237 -13.51 -8.30 7.78
C VAL A 237 -13.22 -9.40 8.80
N ARG A 238 -13.80 -9.34 10.00
CA ARG A 238 -13.63 -10.39 11.02
C ARG A 238 -14.10 -11.78 10.55
N ARG A 239 -15.21 -11.87 9.81
CA ARG A 239 -15.67 -13.16 9.24
C ARG A 239 -14.67 -13.70 8.21
N LEU A 240 -14.14 -12.83 7.36
CA LEU A 240 -13.12 -13.19 6.36
C LEU A 240 -11.81 -13.62 7.03
N ASP A 241 -11.39 -12.97 8.11
CA ASP A 241 -10.22 -13.40 8.90
C ASP A 241 -10.40 -14.79 9.50
N VAL A 242 -11.56 -15.07 10.10
CA VAL A 242 -11.87 -16.40 10.65
C VAL A 242 -11.85 -17.45 9.55
N MET A 243 -12.40 -17.13 8.37
CA MET A 243 -12.35 -18.01 7.20
C MET A 243 -10.90 -18.27 6.74
N ALA A 244 -10.10 -17.21 6.62
CA ALA A 244 -8.69 -17.30 6.24
C ALA A 244 -7.91 -18.16 7.24
N GLN A 245 -8.05 -17.90 8.54
CA GLN A 245 -7.39 -18.66 9.59
C GLN A 245 -7.80 -20.14 9.58
N SER A 246 -9.09 -20.43 9.38
CA SER A 246 -9.56 -21.81 9.25
C SER A 246 -8.93 -22.55 8.07
N MET A 247 -8.73 -21.87 6.94
CA MET A 247 -8.06 -22.47 5.77
C MET A 247 -6.56 -22.72 6.04
N VAL A 248 -5.89 -21.78 6.73
CA VAL A 248 -4.48 -21.95 7.14
C VAL A 248 -4.34 -23.12 8.13
N ASP A 249 -5.23 -23.20 9.11
CA ASP A 249 -5.19 -24.25 10.13
C ASP A 249 -5.50 -25.63 9.56
N GLU A 250 -6.43 -25.72 8.60
CA GLU A 250 -6.72 -26.94 7.84
C GLU A 250 -5.48 -27.43 7.07
N ALA A 251 -4.83 -26.54 6.30
CA ALA A 251 -3.63 -26.88 5.54
C ALA A 251 -2.50 -27.40 6.47
N ARG A 252 -2.25 -26.70 7.58
CA ARG A 252 -1.25 -27.09 8.59
C ARG A 252 -1.61 -28.39 9.31
N HIS A 253 -2.89 -28.64 9.56
CA HIS A 253 -3.34 -29.91 10.13
C HIS A 253 -2.94 -31.07 9.22
N TYR A 254 -3.25 -30.98 7.93
CA TYR A 254 -2.91 -32.04 6.97
C TYR A 254 -1.41 -32.15 6.71
N GLU A 255 -0.65 -31.04 6.73
CA GLU A 255 0.80 -31.08 6.64
C GLU A 255 1.43 -31.84 7.83
N ARG A 256 0.98 -31.55 9.06
CA ARG A 256 1.43 -32.26 10.26
C ARG A 256 1.07 -33.75 10.20
N LEU A 257 -0.16 -34.06 9.79
CA LEU A 257 -0.62 -35.44 9.63
C LEU A 257 0.23 -36.19 8.58
N TYR A 258 0.51 -35.58 7.43
CA TYR A 258 1.35 -36.19 6.40
C TYR A 258 2.79 -36.48 6.87
N LYS A 259 3.36 -35.57 7.68
CA LYS A 259 4.70 -35.73 8.27
C LYS A 259 4.73 -36.87 9.29
N SER A 260 3.73 -36.96 10.18
CA SER A 260 3.68 -37.99 11.23
C SER A 260 3.19 -39.35 10.73
N SER A 261 2.52 -39.44 9.57
CA SER A 261 1.88 -40.67 9.11
C SER A 261 2.77 -41.65 8.34
N LYS A 262 4.10 -41.45 8.33
CA LYS A 262 5.03 -42.24 7.49
C LYS A 262 5.00 -43.74 7.84
N GLU A 263 4.83 -44.06 9.12
CA GLU A 263 4.84 -45.43 9.63
C GLU A 263 3.43 -45.98 9.91
N SER A 264 2.40 -45.11 9.94
CA SER A 264 1.04 -45.47 10.36
C SER A 264 0.01 -45.55 9.23
N LEU A 265 0.31 -45.03 8.04
CA LEU A 265 -0.58 -45.07 6.87
C LEU A 265 0.11 -45.74 5.68
N ASN A 266 -0.67 -46.46 4.86
CA ASN A 266 -0.17 -46.98 3.60
C ASN A 266 0.02 -45.85 2.56
N PHE A 267 0.65 -46.17 1.42
CA PHE A 267 0.92 -45.18 0.37
C PHE A 267 -0.33 -44.43 -0.10
N HIS A 268 -1.44 -45.14 -0.34
CA HIS A 268 -2.67 -44.53 -0.88
C HIS A 268 -3.30 -43.55 0.11
N GLU A 269 -3.40 -43.94 1.38
CA GLU A 269 -3.92 -43.08 2.45
C GLU A 269 -3.03 -41.86 2.67
N ARG A 270 -1.71 -42.08 2.75
CA ARG A 270 -0.73 -41.02 2.92
C ARG A 270 -0.70 -40.06 1.72
N HIS A 271 -0.91 -40.57 0.50
CA HIS A 271 -1.04 -39.75 -0.69
C HIS A 271 -2.29 -38.85 -0.63
N LYS A 272 -3.43 -39.36 -0.14
CA LYS A 272 -4.65 -38.57 0.06
C LYS A 272 -4.42 -37.43 1.06
N VAL A 273 -3.82 -37.71 2.21
CA VAL A 273 -3.47 -36.70 3.21
C VAL A 273 -2.49 -35.67 2.64
N GLY A 274 -1.46 -36.12 1.91
CA GLY A 274 -0.49 -35.24 1.27
C GLY A 274 -1.14 -34.29 0.26
N ARG A 275 -2.11 -34.77 -0.53
CA ARG A 275 -2.88 -33.91 -1.45
C ARG A 275 -3.73 -32.88 -0.72
N LEU A 276 -4.34 -33.24 0.42
CA LEU A 276 -5.10 -32.29 1.24
C LEU A 276 -4.17 -31.19 1.82
N GLY A 277 -3.00 -31.58 2.34
CA GLY A 277 -2.02 -30.61 2.87
C GLY A 277 -1.34 -29.75 1.80
N ALA A 278 -1.22 -30.25 0.56
CA ALA A 278 -0.66 -29.51 -0.57
C ALA A 278 -1.68 -28.62 -1.31
N THR A 279 -2.98 -28.73 -0.99
CA THR A 279 -4.01 -27.94 -1.65
C THR A 279 -3.99 -26.50 -1.11
N GLU A 280 -3.51 -25.56 -1.93
CA GLU A 280 -3.58 -24.14 -1.61
C GLU A 280 -4.99 -23.61 -1.84
N ARG A 281 -5.64 -23.13 -0.77
CA ARG A 281 -6.95 -22.49 -0.85
C ARG A 281 -6.79 -21.06 -1.34
N VAL A 282 -7.78 -20.58 -2.08
CA VAL A 282 -7.89 -19.20 -2.56
C VAL A 282 -9.20 -18.62 -2.09
N MET A 283 -9.16 -17.41 -1.57
CA MET A 283 -10.30 -16.60 -1.21
C MET A 283 -10.68 -15.69 -2.39
N VAL A 284 -11.98 -15.53 -2.61
CA VAL A 284 -12.52 -14.56 -3.55
C VAL A 284 -13.39 -13.60 -2.77
N VAL A 285 -12.98 -12.33 -2.71
CA VAL A 285 -13.67 -11.30 -1.92
C VAL A 285 -14.44 -10.39 -2.86
N TYR A 286 -15.74 -10.26 -2.61
CA TYR A 286 -16.64 -9.44 -3.43
C TYR A 286 -17.00 -8.10 -2.84
N ARG A 287 -17.29 -7.13 -3.72
CA ARG A 287 -17.81 -5.81 -3.37
C ARG A 287 -16.92 -5.06 -2.39
N THR A 288 -15.85 -4.49 -2.93
CA THR A 288 -14.79 -3.77 -2.20
C THR A 288 -14.65 -2.31 -2.66
N MET A 289 -15.78 -1.69 -3.05
CA MET A 289 -15.89 -0.28 -3.43
C MET A 289 -17.09 0.40 -2.74
N ALA A 290 -17.23 0.20 -1.44
CA ALA A 290 -18.35 0.70 -0.64
C ALA A 290 -17.84 1.52 0.56
N ASN A 291 -17.20 2.67 0.27
CA ASN A 291 -16.85 3.67 1.28
C ASN A 291 -17.88 4.81 1.26
N LEU A 292 -18.47 5.13 2.42
CA LEU A 292 -19.50 6.18 2.53
C LEU A 292 -19.00 7.54 2.00
N HIS A 293 -17.71 7.83 2.24
CA HIS A 293 -17.06 9.08 1.81
C HIS A 293 -17.01 9.28 0.29
N TYR A 294 -17.17 8.22 -0.50
CA TYR A 294 -17.22 8.31 -1.97
C TYR A 294 -18.47 9.03 -2.46
N THR A 295 -19.55 9.01 -1.68
CA THR A 295 -20.84 9.58 -2.11
C THR A 295 -21.38 10.64 -1.17
N ASP A 296 -20.97 10.63 0.11
CA ASP A 296 -21.31 11.65 1.10
C ASP A 296 -20.08 12.50 1.45
N PRO A 297 -19.92 13.69 0.83
CA PRO A 297 -18.78 14.57 1.11
C PRO A 297 -18.86 15.24 2.49
N THR A 298 -19.97 15.12 3.22
CA THR A 298 -20.18 15.81 4.50
C THR A 298 -19.54 15.09 5.69
N LEU A 299 -19.25 13.79 5.57
CA LEU A 299 -18.67 12.96 6.64
C LEU A 299 -17.26 13.42 7.03
N ASP A 300 -16.42 13.72 6.04
CA ASP A 300 -15.11 14.34 6.25
C ASP A 300 -14.87 15.40 5.17
N PRO A 301 -15.32 16.66 5.35
CA PRO A 301 -15.33 17.66 4.28
C PRO A 301 -13.95 18.01 3.74
N SER A 302 -13.79 17.96 2.41
CA SER A 302 -12.59 18.38 1.69
C SER A 302 -12.94 18.88 0.28
N PRO A 303 -12.00 19.50 -0.46
CA PRO A 303 -12.20 19.89 -1.86
C PRO A 303 -12.32 18.71 -2.85
N ARG A 304 -12.35 17.45 -2.40
CA ARG A 304 -12.45 16.26 -3.26
C ARG A 304 -13.73 16.25 -4.09
N HIS A 305 -13.63 15.66 -5.28
CA HIS A 305 -14.79 15.40 -6.13
C HIS A 305 -15.51 14.09 -5.73
N TYR A 306 -16.78 13.96 -6.14
CA TYR A 306 -17.57 12.73 -5.98
C TYR A 306 -16.86 11.50 -6.57
N GLY A 307 -17.10 10.33 -5.97
CA GLY A 307 -16.61 9.04 -6.43
C GLY A 307 -15.39 8.56 -5.65
N SER A 308 -14.73 7.53 -6.18
CA SER A 308 -13.48 6.98 -5.65
C SER A 308 -12.31 7.32 -6.57
N LEU A 309 -11.10 6.94 -6.17
CA LEU A 309 -9.91 7.03 -7.02
C LEU A 309 -10.08 6.23 -8.33
N LEU A 310 -10.78 5.09 -8.26
CA LEU A 310 -10.95 4.20 -9.39
C LEU A 310 -12.15 4.54 -10.27
N SER A 311 -13.19 5.18 -9.75
CA SER A 311 -14.47 5.31 -10.47
C SER A 311 -15.32 6.49 -10.00
N ASP A 312 -15.95 7.18 -10.96
CA ASP A 312 -17.03 8.14 -10.69
C ASP A 312 -18.39 7.45 -10.43
N ARG A 313 -18.46 6.13 -10.61
CA ARG A 313 -19.65 5.28 -10.36
C ARG A 313 -19.28 4.13 -9.41
N PRO A 314 -18.87 4.43 -8.17
CA PRO A 314 -18.47 3.42 -7.20
C PRO A 314 -19.62 2.43 -6.92
N ASP A 315 -20.88 2.87 -7.03
CA ASP A 315 -22.09 2.05 -6.94
C ASP A 315 -22.11 0.88 -7.93
N LEU A 316 -21.68 1.12 -9.17
CA LEU A 316 -21.59 0.08 -10.20
C LEU A 316 -20.24 -0.62 -10.20
N MET A 317 -19.15 0.09 -9.90
CA MET A 317 -17.80 -0.48 -9.81
C MET A 317 -17.72 -1.53 -8.70
N ASN A 318 -18.46 -1.36 -7.61
CA ASN A 318 -18.54 -2.32 -6.52
C ASN A 318 -18.96 -3.73 -6.98
N GLN A 319 -19.68 -3.84 -8.11
CA GLN A 319 -20.11 -5.11 -8.69
C GLN A 319 -19.10 -5.68 -9.71
N GLN A 320 -18.03 -4.97 -10.04
CA GLN A 320 -17.06 -5.36 -11.05
C GLN A 320 -15.95 -6.27 -10.50
N TYR A 321 -15.20 -6.89 -11.43
CA TYR A 321 -14.01 -7.66 -11.11
C TYR A 321 -12.93 -6.80 -10.43
N MET A 322 -12.67 -5.60 -10.97
CA MET A 322 -11.68 -4.68 -10.42
C MET A 322 -12.08 -4.26 -9.00
N GLY A 323 -11.13 -4.30 -8.08
CA GLY A 323 -11.32 -3.98 -6.68
C GLY A 323 -10.15 -4.53 -5.85
N PHE A 324 -10.01 -4.02 -4.64
CA PHE A 324 -8.94 -4.42 -3.73
C PHE A 324 -9.17 -5.83 -3.18
N GLY A 325 -8.09 -6.62 -3.04
CA GLY A 325 -8.12 -7.94 -2.39
C GLY A 325 -9.00 -9.00 -3.06
N ARG A 326 -9.38 -8.79 -4.34
CA ARG A 326 -10.35 -9.62 -5.08
C ARG A 326 -10.06 -11.11 -5.04
N ILE A 327 -8.83 -11.50 -5.30
CA ILE A 327 -8.35 -12.88 -5.27
C ILE A 327 -7.10 -12.89 -4.38
N CYS A 328 -7.15 -13.63 -3.29
CA CYS A 328 -6.02 -13.74 -2.37
C CYS A 328 -5.94 -15.12 -1.73
N ARG A 329 -4.72 -15.58 -1.47
CA ARG A 329 -4.48 -16.66 -0.53
C ARG A 329 -4.85 -16.20 0.89
N PRO A 330 -5.27 -17.12 1.79
CA PRO A 330 -5.54 -16.80 3.19
C PRO A 330 -4.41 -16.06 3.90
N GLU A 331 -3.15 -16.44 3.64
CA GLU A 331 -1.99 -15.82 4.25
C GLU A 331 -1.79 -14.38 3.73
N ALA A 332 -2.02 -14.16 2.44
CA ALA A 332 -1.97 -12.84 1.81
C ALA A 332 -3.09 -11.93 2.31
N TRP A 333 -4.30 -12.48 2.52
CA TRP A 333 -5.40 -11.76 3.16
C TRP A 333 -4.99 -11.24 4.55
N LEU A 334 -4.53 -12.14 5.42
CA LEU A 334 -4.15 -11.79 6.80
C LEU A 334 -2.95 -10.84 6.87
N SER A 335 -1.98 -10.98 5.95
CA SER A 335 -0.78 -10.14 5.91
C SER A 335 -1.03 -8.75 5.31
N THR A 336 -1.93 -8.63 4.33
CA THR A 336 -2.07 -7.40 3.52
C THR A 336 -3.42 -6.71 3.67
N TRP A 337 -4.52 -7.46 3.65
CA TRP A 337 -5.86 -6.94 3.37
C TRP A 337 -6.78 -6.91 4.59
N SER A 338 -6.45 -7.63 5.66
CA SER A 338 -7.14 -7.50 6.94
C SER A 338 -6.65 -6.29 7.72
N SER A 339 -7.53 -5.32 8.00
CA SER A 339 -7.28 -4.24 8.97
C SER A 339 -7.04 -4.75 10.40
N LEU A 340 -7.51 -5.97 10.72
CA LEU A 340 -7.42 -6.51 12.08
C LEU A 340 -6.11 -7.28 12.31
N SER A 341 -5.56 -7.90 11.26
CA SER A 341 -4.40 -8.78 11.35
C SER A 341 -3.13 -8.22 10.71
N SER A 342 -3.25 -7.38 9.68
CA SER A 342 -2.08 -6.95 8.90
C SER A 342 -1.06 -6.20 9.74
N ASN A 343 0.21 -6.51 9.51
CA ASN A 343 1.29 -5.74 10.12
C ASN A 343 1.61 -4.43 9.37
N ALA A 344 1.11 -4.26 8.15
CA ALA A 344 1.31 -3.10 7.29
C ALA A 344 0.37 -1.94 7.66
N ASN A 345 0.27 -1.64 8.96
CA ASN A 345 -0.48 -0.52 9.49
C ASN A 345 0.47 0.68 9.65
N LEU A 346 0.29 1.71 8.81
CA LEU A 346 1.16 2.89 8.78
C LEU A 346 1.18 3.60 10.12
N VAL A 347 0.02 3.86 10.74
CA VAL A 347 -0.09 4.60 12.02
C VAL A 347 0.74 3.90 13.11
N ARG A 348 0.58 2.57 13.25
CA ARG A 348 1.30 1.77 14.23
C ARG A 348 2.81 1.74 13.97
N ASN A 349 3.23 1.65 12.72
CA ASN A 349 4.64 1.57 12.37
C ASN A 349 5.32 2.95 12.44
N MET A 350 4.64 4.02 12.02
CA MET A 350 5.13 5.40 12.07
C MET A 350 5.46 5.81 13.51
N ALA A 351 4.60 5.46 14.47
CA ALA A 351 4.79 5.74 15.89
C ALA A 351 6.00 5.01 16.54
N GLN A 352 6.61 4.06 15.83
CA GLN A 352 7.80 3.34 16.28
C GLN A 352 9.10 3.90 15.68
N ILE A 353 9.00 4.79 14.69
CA ILE A 353 10.18 5.37 14.04
C ILE A 353 10.79 6.43 14.94
N THR A 354 12.11 6.38 15.10
CA THR A 354 12.87 7.34 15.93
C THR A 354 14.13 7.81 15.23
N GLY A 355 14.67 8.97 15.61
CA GLY A 355 16.02 9.42 15.21
C GLY A 355 16.24 9.72 13.72
N ILE A 356 15.20 9.77 12.89
CA ILE A 356 15.27 10.21 11.50
C ILE A 356 14.23 11.30 11.21
N PRO A 357 14.52 12.26 10.31
CA PRO A 357 13.58 13.28 9.90
C PRO A 357 12.46 12.71 9.03
N ILE A 358 11.23 13.23 9.21
CA ILE A 358 10.04 12.81 8.45
C ILE A 358 9.35 13.99 7.78
N PHE A 359 9.18 13.93 6.47
CA PHE A 359 8.33 14.86 5.73
C PHE A 359 6.98 14.19 5.45
N TYR A 360 5.88 14.85 5.78
CA TYR A 360 4.53 14.41 5.44
C TYR A 360 3.81 15.44 4.56
N GLY A 361 3.56 15.07 3.31
CA GLY A 361 2.75 15.82 2.35
C GLY A 361 1.37 15.20 2.15
N TYR A 362 0.33 16.02 2.13
CA TYR A 362 -1.06 15.58 1.95
C TYR A 362 -1.74 16.31 0.79
N ALA A 363 -2.45 15.57 -0.07
CA ALA A 363 -3.25 16.09 -1.17
C ALA A 363 -4.72 16.29 -0.73
N CYS A 364 -5.21 17.53 -0.71
CA CYS A 364 -6.51 17.87 -0.14
C CYS A 364 -7.71 17.39 -0.98
N LYS A 365 -7.54 17.11 -2.28
CA LYS A 365 -8.62 16.60 -3.16
C LYS A 365 -8.67 15.08 -3.24
N ASP A 366 -7.83 14.40 -2.47
CA ASP A 366 -7.75 12.94 -2.43
C ASP A 366 -9.11 12.30 -2.14
N LYS A 367 -9.40 11.22 -2.86
CA LYS A 367 -10.66 10.45 -2.75
C LYS A 367 -10.53 9.20 -1.90
N GLU A 368 -9.35 8.87 -1.41
CA GLU A 368 -9.08 7.69 -0.55
C GLU A 368 -8.42 8.07 0.78
N ILE A 369 -7.91 9.30 0.91
CA ILE A 369 -7.25 9.78 2.13
C ILE A 369 -7.98 11.03 2.62
N TYR A 370 -8.70 10.87 3.72
CA TYR A 370 -9.58 11.93 4.23
C TYR A 370 -8.87 12.79 5.29
N PRO A 371 -9.15 14.11 5.37
CA PRO A 371 -8.41 15.03 6.23
C PRO A 371 -8.41 14.65 7.72
N LYS A 372 -9.57 14.29 8.28
CA LYS A 372 -9.73 14.00 9.71
C LYS A 372 -9.48 12.54 10.02
N GLU A 373 -10.04 11.63 9.22
CA GLU A 373 -9.99 10.19 9.52
C GLU A 373 -8.64 9.55 9.18
N ASP A 374 -7.91 10.08 8.19
CA ASP A 374 -6.60 9.57 7.79
C ASP A 374 -5.49 10.57 8.06
N ALA A 375 -5.51 11.75 7.41
CA ALA A 375 -4.33 12.62 7.39
C ALA A 375 -3.97 13.15 8.78
N ALA A 376 -4.95 13.60 9.56
CA ALA A 376 -4.75 14.03 10.94
C ALA A 376 -4.28 12.88 11.85
N VAL A 377 -4.81 11.67 11.66
CA VAL A 377 -4.42 10.48 12.44
C VAL A 377 -2.99 10.07 12.13
N ILE A 378 -2.60 10.07 10.85
CA ILE A 378 -1.25 9.75 10.40
C ILE A 378 -0.26 10.80 10.91
N ARG A 379 -0.60 12.09 10.80
CA ARG A 379 0.21 13.18 11.35
C ARG A 379 0.41 13.01 12.86
N GLY A 380 -0.65 12.66 13.59
CA GLY A 380 -0.57 12.40 15.03
C GLY A 380 0.34 11.23 15.42
N ALA A 381 0.64 10.31 14.49
CA ALA A 381 1.54 9.19 14.72
C ALA A 381 3.03 9.54 14.46
N ILE A 382 3.33 10.70 13.86
CA ILE A 382 4.70 11.15 13.61
C ILE A 382 5.22 11.83 14.89
N THR A 383 6.04 11.11 15.66
CA THR A 383 6.54 11.58 16.95
C THR A 383 8.01 12.03 16.93
N VAL A 384 8.66 11.98 15.78
CA VAL A 384 10.05 12.45 15.63
C VAL A 384 10.13 13.97 15.80
N GLU A 385 11.26 14.45 16.31
CA GLU A 385 11.49 15.88 16.55
C GLU A 385 11.58 16.66 15.23
N ASP A 386 12.38 16.18 14.29
CA ASP A 386 12.49 16.78 12.96
C ASP A 386 11.38 16.26 12.05
N GLN A 387 10.27 17.00 12.02
CA GLN A 387 9.14 16.69 11.15
C GLN A 387 8.66 17.92 10.38
N CYS A 388 8.20 17.69 9.15
CA CYS A 388 7.60 18.71 8.30
C CYS A 388 6.23 18.24 7.82
N TYR A 389 5.23 19.13 7.85
CA TYR A 389 3.89 18.88 7.32
C TYR A 389 3.54 19.91 6.25
N ARG A 390 2.99 19.45 5.12
CA ARG A 390 2.52 20.29 4.01
C ARG A 390 1.22 19.75 3.43
N GLU A 391 0.34 20.66 3.03
CA GLU A 391 -0.92 20.38 2.35
C GLU A 391 -0.88 20.98 0.95
N TYR A 392 -1.51 20.29 0.01
CA TYR A 392 -1.53 20.68 -1.40
C TYR A 392 -2.92 20.55 -1.97
N GLU A 393 -3.38 21.55 -2.72
CA GLU A 393 -4.66 21.54 -3.44
C GLU A 393 -4.61 20.65 -4.70
N ALA A 394 -4.29 19.38 -4.51
CA ALA A 394 -3.98 18.39 -5.53
C ALA A 394 -4.81 17.10 -5.34
N GLU A 395 -4.87 16.28 -6.39
CA GLU A 395 -5.41 14.91 -6.38
C GLU A 395 -4.36 13.91 -5.82
N HIS A 396 -4.75 12.64 -5.63
CA HIS A 396 -3.97 11.61 -4.92
C HIS A 396 -2.51 11.46 -5.38
N TYR A 397 -2.27 11.45 -6.70
CA TYR A 397 -0.94 11.34 -7.31
C TYR A 397 -0.39 12.67 -7.79
N PHE A 398 -0.98 13.80 -7.36
CA PHE A 398 -0.63 15.14 -7.83
C PHE A 398 -0.75 15.23 -9.36
N GLU A 399 -1.62 14.38 -9.92
CA GLU A 399 -1.76 14.22 -11.35
C GLU A 399 -2.36 15.48 -11.97
N PRO A 400 -1.88 15.89 -13.15
CA PRO A 400 -2.49 16.99 -13.85
C PRO A 400 -3.82 16.56 -14.48
N ALA A 401 -4.57 17.53 -15.00
CA ALA A 401 -5.76 17.24 -15.78
C ALA A 401 -5.47 16.28 -16.94
N PHE A 402 -6.50 15.53 -17.34
CA PHE A 402 -6.38 14.55 -18.42
C PHE A 402 -5.81 15.17 -19.71
N GLY A 403 -4.72 14.57 -20.23
CA GLY A 403 -4.07 14.99 -21.47
C GLY A 403 -2.98 16.04 -21.31
N GLU A 404 -2.79 16.60 -20.12
CA GLU A 404 -1.73 17.58 -19.85
C GLU A 404 -0.33 16.96 -19.88
N LYS A 405 0.66 17.78 -20.28
CA LYS A 405 2.07 17.38 -20.41
C LYS A 405 2.95 17.85 -19.25
N SER A 406 2.49 18.81 -18.46
CA SER A 406 3.14 19.28 -17.24
C SER A 406 2.34 18.83 -16.01
N ALA A 407 3.01 18.76 -14.86
CA ALA A 407 2.40 18.36 -13.59
C ALA A 407 2.71 19.41 -12.50
N PRO A 408 2.01 20.56 -12.49
CA PRO A 408 2.33 21.68 -11.60
C PRO A 408 2.21 21.33 -10.11
N ASP A 409 1.30 20.42 -9.75
CA ASP A 409 1.16 19.95 -8.37
C ASP A 409 2.35 19.09 -7.92
N VAL A 410 2.90 18.28 -8.82
CA VAL A 410 4.17 17.58 -8.59
C VAL A 410 5.31 18.59 -8.42
N GLU A 411 5.38 19.61 -9.27
CA GLU A 411 6.41 20.65 -9.17
C GLU A 411 6.34 21.40 -7.83
N ARG A 412 5.14 21.73 -7.35
CA ARG A 412 4.91 22.32 -6.02
C ARG A 412 5.38 21.41 -4.90
N LEU A 413 4.98 20.14 -4.92
CA LEU A 413 5.42 19.15 -3.94
C LEU A 413 6.95 19.04 -3.92
N MET A 414 7.58 18.90 -5.09
CA MET A 414 9.02 18.74 -5.19
C MET A 414 9.78 20.01 -4.79
N ALA A 415 9.18 21.20 -4.95
CA ALA A 415 9.75 22.47 -4.48
C ALA A 415 9.84 22.57 -2.96
N ASP A 416 9.03 21.80 -2.21
CA ASP A 416 9.14 21.69 -0.76
C ASP A 416 10.03 20.52 -0.34
N VAL A 417 9.86 19.35 -0.97
CA VAL A 417 10.58 18.12 -0.60
C VAL A 417 12.08 18.22 -0.88
N VAL A 418 12.49 18.74 -2.04
CA VAL A 418 13.91 18.78 -2.42
C VAL A 418 14.72 19.69 -1.49
N PRO A 419 14.32 20.96 -1.23
CA PRO A 419 15.02 21.79 -0.27
C PRO A 419 15.05 21.19 1.12
N TRP A 420 13.95 20.56 1.56
CA TRP A 420 13.89 19.88 2.86
C TRP A 420 14.94 18.76 2.98
N VAL A 421 15.14 17.95 1.92
CA VAL A 421 16.20 16.93 1.88
C VAL A 421 17.59 17.56 1.87
N LEU A 422 17.82 18.58 1.02
CA LEU A 422 19.12 19.22 0.88
C LEU A 422 19.55 20.00 2.13
N GLU A 423 18.63 20.60 2.88
CA GLU A 423 18.93 21.27 4.15
C GLU A 423 19.54 20.31 5.18
N ARG A 424 19.15 19.03 5.14
CA ARG A 424 19.58 18.00 6.11
C ARG A 424 20.83 17.26 5.68
N PHE A 425 20.97 17.03 4.38
CA PHE A 425 21.96 16.08 3.84
C PHE A 425 22.79 16.62 2.68
N GLY A 426 22.45 17.81 2.18
CA GLY A 426 23.17 18.46 1.09
C GLY A 426 24.60 18.81 1.50
N ARG A 427 25.48 18.89 0.50
CA ARG A 427 26.88 19.27 0.66
C ARG A 427 27.09 20.77 0.59
#